data_AF-A0A965HMV8-F1
#
_entry.id   AF-A0A965HMV8-F1
#
_cell.length_a   1.000
_cell.length_b   1.000
_cell.length_c   1.000
_cell.angle_alpha   90.00
_cell.angle_beta   90.00
_cell.angle_gamma   90.00
#
_symmetry.space_group_name_H-M   'P 1'
#
loop_
_entity.id
_entity.type
_entity.pdbx_description
1 polymer ?
#
loop_
_entity_poly.entity_id
_entity_poly.type
_entity_poly.pdbx_seq_one_letter_code
_entity_poly.pdbx_strand_id
1 'polypeptide(L)'
;MASILTSLGRTVAAGFILLLVLLVLFGSNVDPTNSGWLRFAFRWLHVMFGVMWIGLLWYFNFVQIPSMPKIPDEQKPAIGKVIAPTALFWFRFSAMFTVAAGL
;
A
#
# COMPACT_ATOMS: atom_id res chain seq x y z
N MET A 1 -16.52 3.72 -19.67
CA MET A 1 -16.78 4.04 -18.25
C MET A 1 -15.76 3.48 -17.25
N ALA A 2 -14.66 2.81 -17.65
CA ALA A 2 -13.67 2.24 -16.71
C ALA A 2 -12.26 2.89 -16.74
N SER A 3 -12.05 4.01 -17.44
CA SER A 3 -10.69 4.55 -17.70
C SER A 3 -9.92 5.04 -16.47
N ILE A 4 -10.61 5.23 -15.34
CA ILE A 4 -10.01 5.57 -14.05
C ILE A 4 -9.37 4.35 -13.40
N LEU A 5 -10.00 3.17 -13.52
CA LEU A 5 -9.54 1.91 -12.91
C LEU A 5 -8.48 1.17 -13.75
N THR A 6 -8.29 1.55 -15.01
CA THR A 6 -7.29 0.92 -15.89
C THR A 6 -5.87 1.44 -15.67
N SER A 7 -5.71 2.57 -14.97
CA SER A 7 -4.41 3.16 -14.64
C SER A 7 -4.27 3.26 -13.14
N LEU A 8 -3.20 2.67 -12.60
CA LEU A 8 -2.88 2.74 -11.18
C LEU A 8 -2.84 4.19 -10.69
N GLY A 9 -2.17 5.07 -11.43
CA GLY A 9 -2.04 6.49 -11.05
C GLY A 9 -3.39 7.21 -10.97
N ARG A 10 -4.29 6.97 -11.94
CA ARG A 10 -5.63 7.55 -11.93
C ARG A 10 -6.49 6.99 -10.80
N THR A 11 -6.36 5.70 -10.52
CA THR A 11 -7.09 5.05 -9.43
C THR A 11 -6.67 5.61 -8.08
N VAL A 12 -5.37 5.72 -7.84
CA VAL A 12 -4.83 6.29 -6.59
C VAL A 12 -5.23 7.75 -6.45
N ALA A 13 -5.09 8.55 -7.52
CA ALA A 13 -5.51 9.95 -7.51
C ALA A 13 -7.01 10.11 -7.21
N ALA A 14 -7.86 9.29 -7.83
CA ALA A 14 -9.30 9.29 -7.54
C ALA A 14 -9.60 8.95 -6.07
N GLY A 15 -8.86 8.01 -5.47
CA GLY A 15 -8.96 7.69 -4.05
C GLY A 15 -8.61 8.88 -3.14
N PHE A 16 -7.52 9.60 -3.44
CA PHE A 16 -7.16 10.81 -2.70
C PHE A 16 -8.17 11.94 -2.87
N ILE A 17 -8.70 12.15 -4.08
CA ILE A 17 -9.75 13.13 -4.34
C ILE A 17 -11.00 12.79 -3.52
N LEU A 18 -11.42 11.52 -3.53
CA LEU A 18 -12.56 11.06 -2.73
C LEU A 18 -12.34 11.30 -1.24
N LEU A 19 -11.15 10.98 -0.72
CA LEU A 19 -10.79 11.24 0.67
C LEU A 19 -10.93 12.74 1.01
N LEU A 20 -10.42 13.63 0.16
CA LEU A 20 -10.54 15.08 0.35
C LEU A 20 -12.00 15.55 0.35
N VAL A 21 -12.82 15.05 -0.58
CA VAL A 21 -14.25 15.38 -0.62
C VAL A 21 -14.94 14.95 0.67
N LEU A 22 -14.65 13.75 1.18
CA LEU A 22 -15.22 13.27 2.44
C LEU A 22 -14.81 14.15 3.63
N LEU A 23 -13.56 14.61 3.67
CA LEU A 23 -13.09 15.52 4.72
C LEU A 23 -13.78 16.89 4.65
N VAL A 24 -14.02 17.43 3.45
CA VAL A 24 -14.75 18.70 3.29
C VAL A 24 -16.21 18.57 3.71
N LEU A 25 -16.87 17.47 3.35
CA LEU A 25 -18.29 17.27 3.63
C LEU A 25 -18.58 16.87 5.09
N PHE A 26 -17.71 16.06 5.70
CA PHE A 26 -17.97 15.43 7.00
C PHE A 26 -16.94 15.79 8.08
N GLY A 27 -15.84 16.45 7.72
CA GLY A 27 -14.75 16.79 8.64
C GLY A 27 -14.92 18.11 9.39
N SER A 28 -16.03 18.84 9.21
CA SER A 28 -16.23 20.18 9.82
C SER A 28 -16.25 20.21 11.35
N ASN A 29 -16.52 19.07 12.00
CA ASN A 29 -16.48 18.93 13.46
C ASN A 29 -15.25 18.15 13.96
N VAL A 30 -14.29 17.90 13.08
CA VAL A 30 -13.05 17.20 13.41
C VAL A 30 -12.01 18.23 13.83
N ASP A 31 -11.54 18.15 15.06
CA ASP A 31 -10.36 18.87 15.52
C ASP A 31 -9.10 18.00 15.27
N PRO A 32 -8.25 18.35 14.28
CA PRO A 32 -7.07 17.55 13.95
C PRO A 32 -5.97 17.65 15.02
N THR A 33 -6.06 18.62 15.93
CA THR A 33 -5.10 18.82 17.02
C THR A 33 -5.49 18.03 18.27
N ASN A 34 -6.71 17.51 18.31
CA ASN A 34 -7.18 16.65 19.38
C ASN A 34 -6.34 15.38 19.49
N SER A 35 -5.83 15.07 20.69
CA SER A 35 -4.97 13.91 20.91
C SER A 35 -5.65 12.57 20.58
N GLY A 36 -6.97 12.46 20.77
CA GLY A 36 -7.75 11.28 20.39
C GLY A 36 -7.82 11.10 18.88
N TRP A 37 -8.03 12.18 18.13
CA TRP A 37 -8.04 12.15 16.67
C TRP A 37 -6.67 11.81 16.09
N LEU A 38 -5.59 12.39 16.62
CA LEU A 38 -4.22 12.05 16.21
C LEU A 38 -3.93 10.56 16.42
N ARG A 39 -4.25 10.00 17.60
CA ARG A 39 -4.09 8.56 17.87
C ARG A 39 -4.89 7.69 16.92
N PHE A 40 -6.10 8.13 16.52
CA PHE A 40 -6.89 7.44 15.50
C PHE A 40 -6.20 7.50 14.13
N ALA A 41 -5.75 8.68 13.69
CA ALA A 41 -5.10 8.87 12.40
C ALA A 41 -3.81 8.03 12.28
N PHE A 42 -2.95 8.04 13.30
CA PHE A 42 -1.74 7.22 13.34
C PHE A 42 -2.05 5.72 13.31
N ARG A 43 -3.06 5.25 14.05
CA ARG A 43 -3.52 3.86 13.98
C ARG A 43 -4.05 3.50 12.59
N TRP A 44 -4.82 4.39 11.97
CA TRP A 44 -5.33 4.17 10.62
C TRP A 44 -4.17 4.07 9.61
N LEU A 45 -3.18 4.95 9.69
CA LEU A 45 -1.96 4.89 8.88
C LEU A 45 -1.16 3.60 9.14
N HIS A 46 -0.97 3.21 10.40
CA HIS A 46 -0.32 1.97 10.78
C HIS A 46 -0.97 0.76 10.13
N VAL A 47 -2.30 0.66 10.19
CA VAL A 47 -3.05 -0.43 9.56
C VAL A 47 -2.93 -0.39 8.04
N MET A 48 -3.07 0.78 7.42
CA MET A 48 -2.91 0.97 5.97
C MET A 48 -1.53 0.49 5.47
N PHE A 49 -0.44 0.92 6.11
CA PHE A 49 0.90 0.48 5.76
C PHE A 49 1.11 -1.01 6.08
N GLY A 50 0.54 -1.50 7.18
CA GLY A 50 0.59 -2.90 7.58
C GLY A 50 -0.04 -3.83 6.54
N VAL A 51 -1.17 -3.42 5.94
CA VAL A 51 -1.81 -4.17 4.84
C VAL A 51 -0.87 -4.33 3.64
N MET A 52 -0.18 -3.25 3.23
CA MET A 52 0.80 -3.32 2.14
C MET A 52 1.99 -4.22 2.51
N TRP A 53 2.53 -4.05 3.71
CA TRP A 53 3.71 -4.80 4.18
C TRP A 53 3.44 -6.30 4.26
N ILE A 54 2.39 -6.69 5.00
CA ILE A 54 2.03 -8.10 5.19
C ILE A 54 1.50 -8.70 3.88
N GLY A 55 0.77 -7.93 3.08
CA GLY A 55 0.31 -8.35 1.75
C GLY A 55 1.48 -8.73 0.83
N LEU A 56 2.52 -7.91 0.78
CA LEU A 56 3.74 -8.23 0.00
C LEU A 56 4.50 -9.41 0.62
N LEU A 57 4.57 -9.52 1.94
CA LEU A 57 5.19 -10.67 2.60
C LEU A 57 4.50 -11.98 2.21
N TRP A 58 3.16 -12.00 2.19
CA TRP A 58 2.40 -13.17 1.78
C TRP A 58 2.61 -13.48 0.31
N TYR A 59 2.60 -12.46 -0.56
CA TYR A 59 2.93 -12.63 -1.96
C TYR A 59 4.30 -13.28 -2.15
N PHE A 60 5.34 -12.84 -1.44
CA PHE A 60 6.67 -13.45 -1.56
C PHE A 60 6.70 -14.91 -1.08
N ASN A 61 6.15 -15.19 0.10
CA ASN A 61 6.29 -16.49 0.76
C ASN A 61 5.38 -17.56 0.15
N PHE A 62 4.14 -17.22 -0.17
CA PHE A 62 3.15 -18.19 -0.63
C PHE A 62 3.01 -18.25 -2.15
N VAL A 63 3.34 -17.17 -2.86
CA VAL A 63 3.11 -17.08 -4.31
C VAL A 63 4.42 -17.08 -5.08
N GLN A 64 5.28 -16.07 -4.89
CA GLN A 64 6.45 -15.87 -5.74
C GLN A 64 7.49 -16.99 -5.54
N ILE A 65 8.01 -17.19 -4.33
CA ILE A 65 9.10 -18.15 -4.07
C ILE A 65 8.73 -19.58 -4.49
N PRO A 66 7.55 -20.14 -4.13
CA PRO A 66 7.16 -21.49 -4.54
C PRO A 66 6.88 -21.64 -6.04
N SER A 67 6.59 -20.53 -6.74
CA SER A 67 6.30 -20.55 -8.18
C SER A 67 7.55 -20.39 -9.05
N MET A 68 8.62 -19.77 -8.55
CA MET A 68 9.86 -19.54 -9.31
C MET A 68 10.47 -20.80 -9.96
N PRO A 69 10.48 -21.99 -9.33
CA PRO A 69 11.00 -23.21 -9.97
C PRO A 69 10.16 -23.70 -11.16
N LYS A 70 8.86 -23.33 -11.21
CA LYS A 70 7.91 -23.79 -12.24
C LYS A 70 7.97 -22.95 -13.53
N ILE A 71 8.77 -21.88 -13.53
CA ILE A 71 8.83 -20.90 -14.62
C ILE A 71 10.03 -21.22 -15.51
N PRO A 72 9.90 -21.19 -16.84
CA PRO A 72 11.02 -21.39 -17.76
C PRO A 72 12.18 -20.43 -17.48
N ASP A 73 13.42 -20.91 -17.61
CA ASP A 73 14.63 -20.14 -17.25
C ASP A 73 14.76 -18.80 -18.02
N GLU A 74 14.27 -18.76 -19.26
CA GLU A 74 14.24 -17.56 -20.11
C GLU A 74 13.38 -16.43 -19.53
N GLN A 75 12.35 -16.76 -18.74
CA GLN A 75 11.39 -15.79 -18.18
C GLN A 75 11.73 -15.38 -16.73
N LYS A 76 12.57 -16.15 -16.03
CA LYS A 76 13.00 -15.84 -14.65
C LYS A 76 13.61 -14.43 -14.48
N PRO A 77 14.41 -13.89 -15.43
CA PRO A 77 14.96 -12.55 -15.31
C PRO A 77 13.88 -11.45 -15.25
N ALA A 78 12.74 -11.63 -15.92
CA ALA A 78 11.66 -10.63 -15.86
C ALA A 78 11.12 -10.48 -14.42
N ILE A 79 10.98 -11.58 -13.69
CA ILE A 79 10.53 -11.55 -12.30
C ILE A 79 11.65 -11.03 -11.39
N GLY A 80 12.84 -11.60 -11.50
CA GLY A 80 13.96 -11.28 -10.61
C GLY A 80 14.53 -9.87 -10.79
N LYS A 81 14.53 -9.32 -12.01
CA LYS A 81 15.13 -8.02 -12.32
C LYS A 81 14.13 -6.87 -12.43
N VAL A 82 12.84 -7.14 -12.66
CA VAL A 82 11.83 -6.09 -12.82
C VAL A 82 10.83 -6.12 -11.67
N ILE A 83 10.16 -7.25 -11.43
CA ILE A 83 9.07 -7.32 -10.45
C ILE A 83 9.60 -7.32 -9.01
N ALA A 84 10.59 -8.16 -8.71
CA ALA A 84 11.10 -8.33 -7.36
C ALA A 84 11.72 -7.05 -6.77
N PRO A 85 12.53 -6.24 -7.50
CA PRO A 85 13.06 -4.99 -6.97
C PRO A 85 11.97 -3.97 -6.64
N THR A 86 10.96 -3.84 -7.50
CA THR A 86 9.82 -2.93 -7.24
C THR A 86 9.02 -3.40 -6.03
N ALA A 87 8.72 -4.69 -5.92
CA ALA A 87 7.99 -5.23 -4.78
C ALA A 87 8.81 -5.08 -3.47
N LEU A 88 10.12 -5.29 -3.52
CA LEU A 88 11.02 -5.09 -2.37
C LEU A 88 11.12 -3.62 -1.94
N PHE A 89 11.11 -2.68 -2.89
CA PHE A 89 11.02 -1.26 -2.59
C PHE A 89 9.77 -0.97 -1.74
N TRP A 90 8.59 -1.35 -2.22
CA TRP A 90 7.34 -1.13 -1.49
C TRP A 90 7.29 -1.87 -0.15
N PHE A 91 7.84 -3.09 -0.07
CA PHE A 91 7.95 -3.85 1.17
C PHE A 91 8.77 -3.10 2.23
N ARG A 92 9.93 -2.55 1.84
CA ARG A 92 10.82 -1.83 2.77
C ARG A 92 10.15 -0.59 3.35
N PHE A 93 9.57 0.25 2.49
CA PHE A 93 8.94 1.49 2.94
C PHE A 93 7.65 1.23 3.71
N SER A 94 6.81 0.28 3.28
CA SER A 94 5.60 -0.08 4.03
C SER A 94 5.90 -0.65 5.42
N ALA A 95 6.93 -1.50 5.56
CA ALA A 95 7.37 -1.98 6.86
C ALA A 95 7.83 -0.84 7.78
N MET A 96 8.68 0.05 7.27
CA MET A 96 9.18 1.20 8.01
C MET A 96 8.05 2.13 8.45
N PHE A 97 7.10 2.45 7.56
CA PHE A 97 5.98 3.32 7.89
C PHE A 97 4.96 2.66 8.82
N THR A 98 4.81 1.33 8.75
CA THR A 98 3.99 0.58 9.73
C THR A 98 4.57 0.79 11.13
N VAL A 99 5.87 0.56 11.31
CA VAL A 99 6.52 0.76 12.62
C VAL A 99 6.43 2.22 13.05
N ALA A 100 6.79 3.17 12.17
CA ALA A 100 6.79 4.59 12.48
C ALA A 100 5.41 5.13 12.87
N ALA A 101 4.33 4.61 12.25
CA ALA A 101 2.97 5.02 12.58
C ALA A 101 2.38 4.28 13.80
N GLY A 102 3.02 3.20 14.26
CA GLY A 102 2.56 2.37 15.38
C GLY A 102 3.26 2.62 16.71
N LEU A 103 4.35 3.39 16.72
CA LEU A 103 5.05 3.87 17.92
C LEU A 103 4.36 5.12 18.47
#